data_AF-A0A661YI39-F1
#
_entry.id   AF-A0A661YI39-F1
#
_cell.length_a   1.000
_cell.length_b   1.000
_cell.length_c   1.000
_cell.angle_alpha   90.00
_cell.angle_beta   90.00
_cell.angle_gamma   90.00
#
_symmetry.space_group_name_H-M   'P 1'
#
loop_
_entity.id
_entity.type
_entity.pdbx_description
1 polymer ?
#
loop_
_entity_poly.entity_id
_entity_poly.type
_entity_poly.pdbx_seq_one_letter_code
_entity_poly.pdbx_strand_id
1 'polypeptide(L)'
;MKKFFRIILWIVVIIVLAFAGFLLYITLVDYKPEPVESLVPAESGELTVVQIDTLNLISWNIGYAGLGAEMDFFYDEGKRVRPSKEIGRKYLDGIKQFIAQTDSIDFWLLQEIDFKSKRSHYFDEVEEITDIKQGTHFVFAKNYDVPFVPVPVTDPLGYVKGGMITFSEFPMAEATRYAYPLIAAWPDKLFLLDRCFILTRFPLASGKDFVVMNTHNSAYVYDSALRIKELNII
;
A
#
# COMPACT_ATOMS: atom_id res chain seq x y z
N MET A 1 -40.27 -1.30 34.99
CA MET A 1 -39.50 -2.50 34.56
C MET A 1 -39.73 -2.85 33.09
N LYS A 2 -40.93 -3.24 32.62
CA LYS A 2 -41.18 -3.61 31.20
C LYS A 2 -40.83 -2.50 30.17
N LYS A 3 -41.14 -1.23 30.48
CA LYS A 3 -40.77 -0.08 29.62
C LYS A 3 -39.25 0.14 29.51
N PHE A 4 -38.51 -0.10 30.59
CA PHE A 4 -37.06 0.03 30.63
C PHE A 4 -36.37 -1.05 29.79
N PHE A 5 -36.78 -2.32 29.92
CA PHE A 5 -36.30 -3.40 29.07
C PHE A 5 -36.61 -3.17 27.59
N ARG A 6 -37.78 -2.61 27.27
CA ARG A 6 -38.14 -2.25 25.90
C ARG A 6 -37.23 -1.15 25.32
N ILE A 7 -36.83 -0.16 26.13
CA ILE A 7 -35.89 0.89 25.72
C ILE A 7 -34.51 0.28 25.44
N ILE A 8 -33.99 -0.56 26.34
CA ILE A 8 -32.71 -1.25 26.13
C ILE A 8 -32.75 -2.09 24.86
N LEU A 9 -33.83 -2.85 24.65
CA LEU A 9 -34.00 -3.66 23.44
C LEU A 9 -33.94 -2.80 22.17
N TRP A 10 -34.62 -1.66 22.14
CA TRP A 10 -34.56 -0.74 21.01
C TRP A 10 -33.16 -0.18 20.79
N ILE A 11 -32.42 0.16 21.85
CA ILE A 11 -31.03 0.62 21.74
C ILE A 11 -30.17 -0.47 21.09
N VAL A 12 -30.28 -1.72 21.56
CA VAL A 12 -29.53 -2.84 20.97
C VAL A 12 -29.89 -3.05 19.51
N VAL A 13 -31.18 -3.02 19.16
CA VAL A 13 -31.63 -3.16 17.76
C VAL A 13 -31.06 -2.05 16.88
N ILE A 14 -31.05 -0.80 17.35
CA ILE A 14 -30.48 0.34 16.60
C ILE A 14 -28.97 0.14 16.38
N ILE A 15 -28.23 -0.28 17.40
CA ILE A 15 -26.78 -0.54 17.28
C ILE A 15 -26.50 -1.66 16.27
N VAL A 16 -27.25 -2.76 16.32
CA VAL A 16 -27.11 -3.88 15.38
C VAL A 16 -27.43 -3.44 13.95
N LEU A 17 -28.51 -2.68 13.75
CA LEU A 17 -28.87 -2.16 12.42
C LEU A 17 -27.84 -1.17 11.90
N ALA A 18 -27.28 -0.30 12.75
CA ALA A 18 -26.23 0.62 12.38
C ALA A 18 -24.94 -0.12 11.96
N PHE A 19 -24.54 -1.14 12.73
CA PHE A 19 -23.37 -1.97 12.40
C PHE A 19 -23.59 -2.78 11.11
N ALA A 20 -24.77 -3.38 10.92
CA ALA A 20 -25.12 -4.09 9.69
C ALA A 20 -25.15 -3.14 8.48
N GLY A 21 -25.71 -1.94 8.65
CA GLY A 21 -25.72 -0.90 7.62
C GLY A 21 -24.31 -0.42 7.26
N PHE A 22 -23.43 -0.27 8.25
CA PHE A 22 -22.01 0.03 8.04
C PHE A 22 -21.30 -1.07 7.24
N LEU A 23 -21.43 -2.34 7.65
CA LEU A 23 -20.82 -3.46 6.92
C LEU A 23 -21.38 -3.59 5.49
N LEU A 24 -22.68 -3.37 5.31
CA LEU A 24 -23.30 -3.35 3.98
C LEU A 24 -22.71 -2.22 3.13
N TYR A 25 -22.60 -1.01 3.68
CA TYR A 25 -21.99 0.12 2.98
C TYR A 25 -20.57 -0.22 2.53
N ILE A 26 -19.70 -0.66 3.45
CA ILE A 26 -18.32 -1.05 3.11
C ILE A 26 -18.29 -2.16 2.06
N THR A 27 -19.15 -3.18 2.18
CA THR A 27 -19.24 -4.28 1.20
C THR A 27 -19.61 -3.80 -0.21
N LEU A 28 -20.45 -2.76 -0.32
CA LEU A 28 -20.90 -2.19 -1.59
C LEU A 28 -19.82 -1.33 -2.27
N VAL A 29 -18.95 -0.69 -1.49
CA VAL A 29 -17.88 0.20 -2.00
C VAL A 29 -16.49 -0.42 -1.91
N ASP A 30 -16.43 -1.70 -1.54
CA ASP A 30 -15.21 -2.51 -1.41
C ASP A 30 -14.39 -2.47 -2.71
N TYR A 31 -13.11 -2.11 -2.58
CA TYR A 31 -12.19 -2.13 -3.70
C TYR A 31 -11.89 -3.58 -4.09
N LYS A 32 -12.09 -3.90 -5.37
CA LYS A 32 -11.91 -5.26 -5.91
C LYS A 32 -11.04 -5.17 -7.15
N PRO A 33 -9.71 -5.17 -6.98
CA PRO A 33 -8.82 -5.15 -8.13
C PRO A 33 -8.96 -6.43 -8.96
N GLU A 34 -8.71 -6.32 -10.27
CA GLU A 34 -8.61 -7.51 -11.10
C GLU A 34 -7.36 -8.34 -10.73
N PRO A 35 -7.35 -9.65 -11.00
CA PRO A 35 -6.19 -10.50 -10.72
C PRO A 35 -4.91 -10.05 -11.45
N VAL A 36 -5.06 -9.49 -12.65
CA VAL A 36 -3.97 -8.96 -13.47
C VAL A 36 -4.42 -7.64 -14.09
N GLU A 37 -3.65 -6.59 -13.90
CA GLU A 37 -3.95 -5.24 -14.38
C GLU A 37 -2.71 -4.63 -15.05
N SER A 38 -2.86 -4.13 -16.28
CA SER A 38 -1.79 -3.34 -16.89
C SER A 38 -1.70 -1.98 -16.20
N LEU A 39 -0.49 -1.57 -15.84
CA LEU A 39 -0.22 -0.27 -15.26
C LEU A 39 0.34 0.66 -16.36
N VAL A 40 -0.14 1.89 -16.38
CA VAL A 40 0.32 2.90 -17.33
C VAL A 40 1.40 3.75 -16.65
N PRO A 41 2.64 3.79 -17.18
CA PRO A 41 3.67 4.68 -16.67
C PRO A 41 3.23 6.15 -16.77
N ALA A 42 3.51 6.94 -15.72
CA ALA A 42 3.13 8.36 -15.70
C ALA A 42 3.89 9.19 -16.74
N GLU A 43 5.14 8.82 -17.03
CA GLU A 43 5.95 9.38 -18.10
C GLU A 43 6.18 8.31 -19.18
N SER A 44 5.59 8.51 -20.37
CA SER A 44 5.83 7.65 -21.52
C SER A 44 7.05 8.16 -22.30
N GLY A 45 8.19 7.49 -22.17
CA GLY A 45 9.36 7.71 -23.02
C GLY A 45 9.32 6.85 -24.27
N GLU A 46 10.10 7.22 -25.29
CA GLU A 46 10.40 6.28 -26.38
C GLU A 46 11.09 5.05 -25.77
N LEU A 47 10.59 3.86 -26.11
CA LEU A 47 11.21 2.63 -25.63
C LEU A 47 12.65 2.57 -26.11
N THR A 48 13.57 2.57 -25.14
CA THR A 48 14.99 2.42 -25.39
C THR A 48 15.48 1.10 -24.82
N VAL A 49 16.47 0.54 -25.49
CA VAL A 49 17.13 -0.66 -25.03
C VAL A 49 18.13 -0.27 -23.95
N VAL A 50 18.10 -0.94 -22.81
CA VAL A 50 19.06 -0.72 -21.72
C VAL A 50 20.43 -1.27 -22.14
N GLN A 51 21.44 -0.40 -22.14
CA GLN A 51 22.80 -0.69 -22.64
C GLN A 51 23.88 -0.72 -21.54
N ILE A 52 23.49 -0.68 -20.27
CA ILE A 52 24.43 -0.74 -19.14
C ILE A 52 24.60 -2.18 -18.65
N ASP A 53 25.77 -2.46 -18.08
CA ASP A 53 26.16 -3.79 -17.57
C ASP A 53 25.92 -3.98 -16.07
N THR A 54 25.65 -2.88 -15.36
CA THR A 54 25.46 -2.82 -13.92
C THR A 54 24.19 -2.04 -13.63
N LEU A 55 23.31 -2.58 -12.77
CA LEU A 55 22.04 -1.98 -12.39
C LEU A 55 21.99 -1.89 -10.86
N ASN A 56 21.63 -0.72 -10.34
CA ASN A 56 21.50 -0.45 -8.91
C ASN A 56 20.03 -0.36 -8.52
N LEU A 57 19.63 -1.12 -7.50
CA LEU A 57 18.25 -1.19 -7.05
C LEU A 57 18.17 -0.94 -5.54
N ILE A 58 17.16 -0.17 -5.13
CA ILE A 58 16.75 -0.08 -3.73
C ILE A 58 15.33 -0.64 -3.61
N SER A 59 15.15 -1.58 -2.69
CA SER A 59 13.83 -2.02 -2.24
C SER A 59 13.60 -1.56 -0.82
N TRP A 60 12.54 -0.80 -0.59
CA TRP A 60 12.28 -0.20 0.71
C TRP A 60 10.78 -0.05 1.01
N ASN A 61 10.36 -0.72 2.09
CA ASN A 61 9.08 -0.46 2.72
C ASN A 61 9.23 0.80 3.61
N ILE A 62 8.55 1.89 3.24
CA ILE A 62 8.69 3.19 3.92
C ILE A 62 7.73 3.35 5.11
N GLY A 63 6.92 2.32 5.41
CA GLY A 63 6.06 2.29 6.58
C GLY A 63 5.02 3.42 6.64
N TYR A 64 4.53 3.90 5.48
CA TYR A 64 3.60 5.02 5.36
C TYR A 64 4.06 6.30 6.08
N ALA A 65 5.38 6.51 6.09
CA ALA A 65 6.05 7.55 6.90
C ALA A 65 5.56 7.59 8.37
N GLY A 66 5.20 6.43 8.92
CA GLY A 66 4.45 6.28 10.16
C GLY A 66 5.07 5.34 11.19
N LEU A 67 6.16 4.66 10.84
CA LEU A 67 6.78 3.58 11.63
C LEU A 67 8.25 3.86 11.98
N GLY A 68 8.60 5.13 12.23
CA GLY A 68 9.96 5.53 12.63
C GLY A 68 10.33 5.19 14.08
N ALA A 69 11.53 5.56 14.51
CA ALA A 69 12.11 5.14 15.80
C ALA A 69 11.32 5.58 17.05
N GLU A 70 10.61 6.71 16.97
CA GLU A 70 9.79 7.26 18.06
C GLU A 70 8.34 6.71 18.06
N MET A 71 8.06 5.69 17.22
CA MET A 71 6.77 5.05 17.14
C MET A 71 6.63 3.78 17.98
N ASP A 72 5.43 3.65 18.54
CA ASP A 72 5.02 2.57 19.44
C ASP A 72 3.74 1.95 18.86
N PHE A 73 3.90 1.16 17.80
CA PHE A 73 2.80 0.77 16.92
C PHE A 73 1.92 -0.34 17.52
N PHE A 74 0.60 -0.17 17.44
CA PHE A 74 -0.34 -1.06 18.13
C PHE A 74 -0.40 -2.50 17.63
N TYR A 75 -0.05 -2.76 16.36
CA TYR A 75 0.05 -4.13 15.85
C TYR A 75 1.32 -4.85 16.36
N ASP A 76 2.30 -4.11 16.88
CA ASP A 76 3.57 -4.62 17.44
C ASP A 76 3.62 -4.42 18.97
N GLU A 77 2.53 -4.73 19.67
CA GLU A 77 2.39 -4.62 21.15
C GLU A 77 2.43 -3.19 21.72
N GLY A 78 2.54 -2.17 20.87
CA GLY A 78 2.53 -0.77 21.26
C GLY A 78 1.14 -0.20 21.55
N LYS A 79 1.07 1.09 21.84
CA LYS A 79 -0.18 1.78 22.23
C LYS A 79 -0.72 2.75 21.18
N ARG A 80 0.04 3.07 20.13
CA ARG A 80 -0.29 4.12 19.17
C ARG A 80 -0.67 3.54 17.81
N VAL A 81 -1.74 4.08 17.23
CA VAL A 81 -2.18 3.73 15.87
C VAL A 81 -1.35 4.44 14.81
N ARG A 82 -0.88 5.66 15.10
CA ARG A 82 -0.11 6.52 14.19
C ARG A 82 0.73 7.55 14.97
N PRO A 83 1.78 8.14 14.40
CA PRO A 83 2.54 9.23 15.04
C PRO A 83 1.70 10.50 15.17
N SER A 84 2.19 11.48 15.92
CA SER A 84 1.67 12.85 15.79
C SER A 84 1.95 13.38 14.39
N LYS A 85 1.26 14.45 13.98
CA LYS A 85 1.43 15.04 12.64
C LYS A 85 2.86 15.54 12.41
N GLU A 86 3.46 16.12 13.44
CA GLU A 86 4.81 16.66 13.42
C GLU A 86 5.85 15.55 13.27
N ILE A 87 5.66 14.44 13.99
CA ILE A 87 6.54 13.26 13.90
C ILE A 87 6.38 12.56 12.55
N GLY A 88 5.15 12.37 12.06
CA GLY A 88 4.91 11.82 10.72
C GLY A 88 5.53 12.69 9.63
N ARG A 89 5.44 14.02 9.75
CA ARG A 89 6.10 14.95 8.83
C ARG A 89 7.62 14.81 8.89
N LYS A 90 8.21 14.75 10.08
CA LYS A 90 9.65 14.48 10.26
C LYS A 90 10.08 13.19 9.55
N TYR A 91 9.30 12.12 9.64
CA TYR A 91 9.60 10.86 8.96
C TYR A 91 9.52 10.99 7.45
N LEU A 92 8.45 11.57 6.93
CA LEU A 92 8.29 11.79 5.49
C LEU A 92 9.42 12.66 4.94
N ASP A 93 9.78 13.74 5.62
CA ASP A 93 10.87 14.62 5.20
C ASP A 93 12.23 13.89 5.22
N GLY A 94 12.46 13.00 6.20
CA GLY A 94 13.64 12.13 6.24
C GLY A 94 13.70 11.12 5.09
N ILE A 95 12.57 10.48 4.76
CA ILE A 95 12.43 9.59 3.59
C ILE A 95 12.76 10.35 2.30
N LYS A 96 12.13 11.53 2.13
CA LYS A 96 12.34 12.42 1.00
C LYS A 96 13.80 12.85 0.87
N GLN A 97 14.42 13.24 1.98
CA GLN A 97 15.83 13.63 2.01
C GLN A 97 16.73 12.47 1.60
N PHE A 98 16.50 11.26 2.11
CA PHE A 98 17.27 10.08 1.73
C PHE A 98 17.14 9.80 0.22
N ILE A 99 15.92 9.82 -0.32
CA ILE A 99 15.65 9.62 -1.74
C ILE A 99 16.32 10.69 -2.61
N ALA A 100 16.34 11.94 -2.17
CA ALA A 100 16.94 13.06 -2.90
C ALA A 100 18.47 13.06 -2.87
N GLN A 101 19.09 12.54 -1.80
CA GLN A 101 20.54 12.53 -1.63
C GLN A 101 21.20 11.23 -2.11
N THR A 102 20.40 10.20 -2.43
CA THR A 102 20.90 8.92 -2.92
C THR A 102 20.89 8.92 -4.44
N ASP A 103 22.07 9.19 -5.01
CA ASP A 103 22.31 9.16 -6.45
C ASP A 103 22.65 7.73 -6.94
N SER A 104 22.71 7.57 -8.26
CA SER A 104 23.17 6.33 -8.94
C SER A 104 22.30 5.09 -8.65
N ILE A 105 21.00 5.30 -8.41
CA ILE A 105 20.02 4.21 -8.24
C ILE A 105 19.11 4.19 -9.46
N ASP A 106 19.12 3.10 -10.20
CA ASP A 106 18.37 2.94 -11.44
C ASP A 106 16.90 2.57 -11.19
N PHE A 107 16.62 1.89 -10.07
CA PHE A 107 15.27 1.47 -9.71
C PHE A 107 14.99 1.64 -8.21
N TRP A 108 13.86 2.25 -7.90
CA TRP A 108 13.33 2.32 -6.54
C TRP A 108 12.05 1.51 -6.45
N LEU A 109 12.03 0.50 -5.57
CA LEU A 109 10.89 -0.37 -5.32
C LEU A 109 10.35 -0.02 -3.93
N LEU A 110 9.37 0.86 -3.87
CA LEU A 110 8.81 1.33 -2.61
C LEU A 110 7.50 0.62 -2.28
N GLN A 111 7.38 0.16 -1.04
CA GLN A 111 6.15 -0.38 -0.47
C GLN A 111 5.64 0.52 0.65
N GLU A 112 4.36 0.37 0.98
CA GLU A 112 3.71 1.12 2.07
C GLU A 112 3.77 2.63 1.88
N ILE A 113 3.28 3.10 0.73
CA ILE A 113 3.12 4.52 0.43
C ILE A 113 1.64 4.90 0.47
N ASP A 114 1.30 5.98 1.17
CA ASP A 114 -0.07 6.46 1.34
C ASP A 114 -0.44 7.60 0.38
N PHE A 115 -1.70 7.55 -0.08
CA PHE A 115 -2.37 8.64 -0.81
C PHE A 115 -3.42 9.27 0.10
N LYS A 116 -3.02 10.31 0.83
CA LYS A 116 -3.92 11.09 1.69
C LYS A 116 -4.71 10.23 2.69
N SER A 117 -4.09 9.16 3.21
CA SER A 117 -4.68 8.34 4.28
C SER A 117 -4.75 9.12 5.59
N LYS A 118 -5.71 8.78 6.47
CA LYS A 118 -5.79 9.38 7.80
C LYS A 118 -4.56 9.03 8.65
N ARG A 119 -3.94 7.85 8.46
CA ARG A 119 -2.77 7.40 9.26
C ARG A 119 -1.51 8.22 8.97
N SER A 120 -1.36 8.70 7.74
CA SER A 120 -0.30 9.61 7.30
C SER A 120 -0.70 11.10 7.41
N HIS A 121 -1.71 11.43 8.23
CA HIS A 121 -2.20 12.81 8.41
C HIS A 121 -2.63 13.50 7.10
N TYR A 122 -3.13 12.72 6.15
CA TYR A 122 -3.54 13.17 4.82
C TYR A 122 -2.41 13.77 4.00
N PHE A 123 -1.15 13.44 4.31
CA PHE A 123 -0.04 13.72 3.41
C PHE A 123 -0.20 12.87 2.15
N ASP A 124 0.12 13.46 1.01
CA ASP A 124 0.17 12.76 -0.26
C ASP A 124 1.61 12.32 -0.50
N GLU A 125 1.98 11.17 0.09
CA GLU A 125 3.35 10.65 0.01
C GLU A 125 3.69 10.28 -1.42
N VAL A 126 2.70 9.82 -2.21
CA VAL A 126 2.86 9.54 -3.64
C VAL A 126 3.29 10.80 -4.36
N GLU A 127 2.49 11.88 -4.26
CA GLU A 127 2.79 13.18 -4.89
C GLU A 127 4.16 13.70 -4.44
N GLU A 128 4.40 13.79 -3.13
CA GLU A 128 5.62 14.36 -2.58
C GLU A 128 6.90 13.58 -2.94
N ILE A 129 6.82 12.26 -3.12
CA ILE A 129 7.96 11.43 -3.55
C ILE A 129 8.13 11.50 -5.07
N THR A 130 7.04 11.48 -5.85
CA THR A 130 7.11 11.64 -7.31
C THR A 130 7.68 13.00 -7.71
N ASP A 131 7.42 14.05 -6.94
CA ASP A 131 7.99 15.38 -7.16
C ASP A 131 9.52 15.42 -7.00
N ILE A 132 10.09 14.57 -6.15
CA ILE A 132 11.54 14.46 -5.98
C ILE A 132 12.18 13.67 -7.13
N LYS A 133 11.40 12.75 -7.72
CA LYS A 133 11.82 11.87 -8.80
C LYS A 133 11.27 12.33 -10.16
N GLN A 134 11.00 13.64 -10.33
CA GLN A 134 10.54 14.19 -11.61
C GLN A 134 11.52 13.85 -12.74
N GLY A 135 10.99 13.47 -13.91
CA GLY A 135 11.79 13.02 -15.04
C GLY A 135 12.18 11.54 -15.02
N THR A 136 11.71 10.78 -14.02
CA THR A 136 11.85 9.32 -13.98
C THR A 136 10.53 8.64 -14.36
N HIS A 137 10.61 7.41 -14.86
CA HIS A 137 9.44 6.61 -15.17
C HIS A 137 8.93 5.92 -13.92
N PHE A 138 7.63 6.02 -13.64
CA PHE A 138 7.06 5.30 -12.51
C PHE A 138 5.68 4.72 -12.78
N VAL A 139 5.36 3.67 -12.04
CA VAL A 139 4.03 3.07 -11.95
C VAL A 139 3.62 2.88 -10.50
N PHE A 140 2.37 3.18 -10.22
CA PHE A 140 1.76 3.01 -8.91
C PHE A 140 0.74 1.87 -8.94
N ALA A 141 0.85 0.95 -7.99
CA ALA A 141 -0.13 -0.12 -7.79
C ALA A 141 -0.86 0.10 -6.46
N LYS A 142 -2.15 0.41 -6.54
CA LYS A 142 -3.02 0.48 -5.37
C LYS A 142 -3.23 -0.92 -4.80
N ASN A 143 -3.01 -1.07 -3.50
CA ASN A 143 -3.18 -2.34 -2.78
C ASN A 143 -3.90 -2.19 -1.43
N TYR A 144 -4.34 -0.97 -1.11
CA TYR A 144 -5.17 -0.70 0.07
C TYR A 144 -6.09 0.47 -0.25
N ASP A 145 -7.41 0.26 -0.21
CA ASP A 145 -8.40 1.31 -0.45
C ASP A 145 -9.67 1.01 0.34
N VAL A 146 -9.76 1.60 1.54
CA VAL A 146 -10.86 1.36 2.47
C VAL A 146 -11.41 2.71 2.94
N PRO A 147 -12.71 2.98 2.74
CA PRO A 147 -13.31 4.26 3.10
C PRO A 147 -13.21 4.57 4.60
N PHE A 148 -13.31 3.54 5.44
CA PHE A 148 -13.20 3.69 6.88
C PHE A 148 -12.87 2.35 7.57
N VAL A 149 -11.67 2.24 8.12
CA VAL A 149 -11.29 1.15 9.02
C VAL A 149 -11.66 1.54 10.45
N PRO A 150 -12.62 0.86 11.09
CA PRO A 150 -13.23 1.30 12.36
C PRO A 150 -12.42 0.93 13.60
N VAL A 151 -11.30 0.22 13.44
CA VAL A 151 -10.50 -0.29 14.55
C VAL A 151 -9.18 0.50 14.70
N PRO A 152 -8.73 0.72 15.95
CA PRO A 152 -9.48 0.54 17.20
C PRO A 152 -10.63 1.57 17.33
N VAL A 153 -11.73 1.23 18.00
CA VAL A 153 -12.96 2.06 18.06
C VAL A 153 -12.70 3.46 18.63
N THR A 154 -11.74 3.60 19.55
CA THR A 154 -11.40 4.88 20.21
C THR A 154 -10.49 5.77 19.38
N ASP A 155 -9.69 5.19 18.48
CA ASP A 155 -8.88 5.93 17.51
C ASP A 155 -8.82 5.17 16.17
N PRO A 156 -9.93 5.18 15.39
CA PRO A 156 -10.03 4.35 14.20
C PRO A 156 -8.95 4.71 13.19
N LEU A 157 -8.31 3.69 12.59
CA LEU A 157 -7.35 3.88 11.52
C LEU A 157 -7.93 4.82 10.44
N GLY A 158 -9.23 4.69 10.15
CA GLY A 158 -10.04 5.64 9.40
C GLY A 158 -9.95 5.41 7.89
N TYR A 159 -10.03 6.49 7.11
CA TYR A 159 -9.83 6.42 5.67
C TYR A 159 -8.40 5.98 5.36
N VAL A 160 -8.26 4.98 4.48
CA VAL A 160 -6.96 4.48 4.03
C VAL A 160 -7.00 4.32 2.52
N LYS A 161 -6.01 4.91 1.85
CA LYS A 161 -5.72 4.65 0.45
C LYS A 161 -4.21 4.66 0.26
N GLY A 162 -3.67 3.58 -0.29
CA GLY A 162 -2.22 3.39 -0.41
C GLY A 162 -1.86 2.27 -1.37
N GLY A 163 -0.55 2.06 -1.51
CA GLY A 163 -0.04 1.16 -2.53
C GLY A 163 1.45 0.88 -2.44
N MET A 164 1.98 0.58 -3.62
CA MET A 164 3.41 0.47 -3.90
C MET A 164 3.72 1.26 -5.16
N ILE A 165 4.95 1.74 -5.26
CA ILE A 165 5.42 2.47 -6.44
C ILE A 165 6.77 1.92 -6.87
N THR A 166 6.93 1.76 -8.18
CA THR A 166 8.22 1.42 -8.80
C THR A 166 8.66 2.60 -9.65
N PHE A 167 9.82 3.17 -9.34
CA PHE A 167 10.50 4.14 -10.19
C PHE A 167 11.60 3.45 -11.00
N SER A 168 11.88 3.98 -12.18
CA SER A 168 12.97 3.58 -13.05
C SER A 168 13.54 4.78 -13.82
N GLU A 169 14.85 4.81 -13.96
CA GLU A 169 15.54 5.72 -14.90
C GLU A 169 15.31 5.32 -16.37
N PHE A 170 14.75 4.13 -16.63
CA PHE A 170 14.50 3.61 -17.97
C PHE A 170 13.00 3.52 -18.28
N PRO A 171 12.59 3.71 -19.54
CA PRO A 171 11.20 3.53 -19.95
C PRO A 171 10.81 2.04 -19.85
N MET A 172 9.66 1.78 -19.22
CA MET A 172 9.14 0.43 -19.03
C MET A 172 8.44 -0.05 -20.31
N ALA A 173 8.86 -1.20 -20.86
CA ALA A 173 8.19 -1.84 -22.00
C ALA A 173 6.88 -2.54 -21.58
N GLU A 174 6.87 -3.08 -20.36
CA GLU A 174 5.68 -3.63 -19.71
C GLU A 174 5.68 -3.17 -18.25
N ALA A 175 4.49 -2.86 -17.73
CA ALA A 175 4.24 -2.75 -16.31
C ALA A 175 2.88 -3.38 -15.98
N THR A 176 2.88 -4.36 -15.07
CA THR A 176 1.70 -5.16 -14.76
C THR A 176 1.60 -5.40 -13.26
N ARG A 177 0.43 -5.15 -12.69
CA ARG A 177 0.07 -5.51 -11.32
C ARG A 177 -0.55 -6.90 -11.30
N TYR A 178 -0.06 -7.76 -10.43
CA TYR A 178 -0.59 -9.10 -10.19
C TYR A 178 -1.08 -9.21 -8.74
N ALA A 179 -2.36 -9.52 -8.54
CA ALA A 179 -2.94 -9.68 -7.22
C ALA A 179 -2.52 -11.01 -6.58
N TYR A 180 -2.22 -10.97 -5.29
CA TYR A 180 -2.11 -12.16 -4.45
C TYR A 180 -3.50 -12.60 -3.95
N PRO A 181 -3.68 -13.90 -3.66
CA PRO A 181 -4.94 -14.40 -3.14
C PRO A 181 -5.20 -13.87 -1.72
N LEU A 182 -6.31 -13.17 -1.52
CA LEU A 182 -6.78 -12.78 -0.20
C LEU A 182 -7.55 -13.94 0.45
N ILE A 183 -6.97 -14.57 1.46
CA ILE A 183 -7.56 -15.76 2.13
C ILE A 183 -8.56 -15.38 3.24
N ALA A 184 -8.59 -14.12 3.67
CA ALA A 184 -9.47 -13.67 4.75
C ALA A 184 -10.96 -13.77 4.37
N ALA A 185 -11.79 -14.16 5.34
CA ALA A 185 -13.24 -14.24 5.17
C ALA A 185 -13.90 -12.86 5.33
N TRP A 186 -15.14 -12.75 4.90
CA TRP A 186 -15.99 -11.62 5.29
C TRP A 186 -16.29 -11.70 6.80
N PRO A 187 -16.28 -10.59 7.55
CA PRO A 187 -16.08 -9.22 7.08
C PRO A 187 -14.61 -8.74 7.08
N ASP A 188 -13.68 -9.50 7.67
CA ASP A 188 -12.29 -9.06 7.88
C ASP A 188 -11.62 -8.61 6.59
N LYS A 189 -11.84 -9.34 5.49
CA LYS A 189 -11.28 -9.01 4.17
C LYS A 189 -11.57 -7.59 3.70
N LEU A 190 -12.70 -7.00 4.13
CA LEU A 190 -13.12 -5.64 3.75
C LEU A 190 -12.18 -4.54 4.31
N PHE A 191 -11.33 -4.90 5.27
CA PHE A 191 -10.46 -3.98 5.99
C PHE A 191 -8.97 -4.34 5.84
N LEU A 192 -8.66 -5.32 4.99
CA LEU A 192 -7.30 -5.79 4.75
C LEU A 192 -6.76 -5.28 3.41
N LEU A 193 -5.45 -5.42 3.21
CA LEU A 193 -4.81 -5.08 1.95
C LEU A 193 -5.13 -6.12 0.87
N ASP A 194 -5.41 -5.65 -0.35
CA ASP A 194 -5.40 -6.43 -1.58
C ASP A 194 -3.97 -6.57 -2.09
N ARG A 195 -3.21 -7.42 -1.39
CA ARG A 195 -1.79 -7.70 -1.63
C ARG A 195 -1.51 -7.97 -3.10
N CYS A 196 -0.39 -7.49 -3.62
CA CYS A 196 0.01 -7.66 -5.02
C CYS A 196 1.53 -7.55 -5.18
N PHE A 197 1.99 -7.76 -6.41
CA PHE A 197 3.31 -7.33 -6.88
C PHE A 197 3.19 -6.56 -8.20
N ILE A 198 4.18 -5.74 -8.49
CA ILE A 198 4.37 -5.04 -9.77
C ILE A 198 5.48 -5.78 -10.52
N LEU A 199 5.22 -6.20 -11.75
CA LEU A 199 6.22 -6.68 -12.69
C LEU A 199 6.48 -5.60 -13.73
N THR A 200 7.75 -5.24 -13.93
CA THR A 200 8.18 -4.36 -15.02
C THR A 200 9.20 -5.04 -15.91
N ARG A 201 9.17 -4.76 -17.22
CA ARG A 201 10.12 -5.31 -18.21
C ARG A 201 10.87 -4.21 -18.94
N PHE A 202 12.16 -4.47 -19.15
CA PHE A 202 13.09 -3.57 -19.83
C PHE A 202 13.88 -4.36 -20.89
N PRO A 203 13.79 -4.01 -22.18
CA PRO A 203 14.55 -4.69 -23.23
C PRO A 203 16.05 -4.43 -23.07
N LEU A 204 16.88 -5.47 -23.15
CA LEU A 204 18.34 -5.38 -23.10
C LEU A 204 18.96 -5.49 -24.49
N ALA A 205 20.17 -4.94 -24.67
CA ALA A 205 20.93 -5.03 -25.92
C ALA A 205 21.23 -6.48 -26.35
N SER A 206 21.22 -7.41 -25.40
CA SER A 206 21.35 -8.85 -25.65
C SER A 206 20.14 -9.49 -26.34
N GLY A 207 19.04 -8.76 -26.52
CA GLY A 207 17.76 -9.28 -27.01
C GLY A 207 16.94 -10.03 -25.96
N LYS A 208 17.38 -10.04 -24.69
CA LYS A 208 16.62 -10.53 -23.53
C LYS A 208 15.94 -9.37 -22.81
N ASP A 209 15.00 -9.67 -21.94
CA ASP A 209 14.41 -8.69 -21.03
C ASP A 209 15.05 -8.77 -19.65
N PHE A 210 15.29 -7.61 -19.06
CA PHE A 210 15.44 -7.46 -17.62
C PHE A 210 14.06 -7.27 -16.99
N VAL A 211 13.73 -8.11 -16.01
CA VAL A 211 12.43 -8.12 -15.34
C VAL A 211 12.63 -7.75 -13.88
N VAL A 212 11.92 -6.73 -13.40
CA VAL A 212 11.96 -6.29 -12.00
C VAL A 212 10.62 -6.52 -11.36
N MET A 213 10.63 -7.08 -10.14
CA MET A 213 9.43 -7.36 -9.38
C MET A 213 9.46 -6.60 -8.05
N ASN A 214 8.50 -5.69 -7.86
CA ASN A 214 8.26 -5.02 -6.58
C ASN A 214 7.11 -5.74 -5.87
N THR A 215 7.41 -6.51 -4.82
CA THR A 215 6.43 -7.34 -4.11
C THR A 215 6.20 -6.86 -2.68
N HIS A 216 4.96 -6.94 -2.22
CA HIS A 216 4.61 -6.77 -0.81
C HIS A 216 3.65 -7.86 -0.35
N ASN A 217 4.25 -8.96 0.12
CA ASN A 217 3.58 -10.16 0.61
C ASN A 217 2.80 -9.94 1.91
N SER A 218 1.95 -10.90 2.26
CA SER A 218 1.22 -10.88 3.53
C SER A 218 2.16 -11.02 4.73
N ALA A 219 2.00 -10.16 5.73
CA ALA A 219 2.71 -10.22 7.02
C ALA A 219 1.89 -11.00 8.06
N TYR A 220 2.54 -11.50 9.13
CA TYR A 220 1.93 -12.14 10.30
C TYR A 220 1.04 -13.36 10.05
N VAL A 221 1.28 -14.09 8.96
CA VAL A 221 0.65 -15.40 8.77
C VAL A 221 1.41 -16.41 9.62
N TYR A 222 0.86 -16.77 10.78
CA TYR A 222 1.29 -17.96 11.54
C TYR A 222 1.26 -19.23 10.68
N ASP A 223 0.49 -19.18 9.59
CA ASP A 223 0.42 -20.20 8.56
C ASP A 223 1.38 -19.88 7.40
N SER A 224 2.55 -20.52 7.42
CA SER A 224 3.54 -20.47 6.34
C SER A 224 2.96 -20.82 4.95
N ALA A 225 1.79 -21.46 4.89
CA ALA A 225 1.13 -21.83 3.66
C ALA A 225 0.71 -20.63 2.78
N LEU A 226 0.28 -19.50 3.36
CA LEU A 226 -0.09 -18.33 2.54
C LEU A 226 1.14 -17.71 1.88
N ARG A 227 2.21 -17.49 2.65
CA ARG A 227 3.49 -17.00 2.10
C ARG A 227 4.03 -17.93 1.03
N ILE A 228 3.97 -19.25 1.22
CA ILE A 228 4.39 -20.23 0.21
C ILE A 228 3.53 -20.11 -1.05
N LYS A 229 2.20 -19.99 -0.92
CA LYS A 229 1.31 -19.79 -2.08
C LYS A 229 1.66 -18.52 -2.84
N GLU A 230 1.90 -17.41 -2.15
CA GLU A 230 2.29 -16.15 -2.78
C GLU A 230 3.65 -16.27 -3.49
N LEU A 231 4.63 -16.90 -2.86
CA LEU A 231 5.96 -17.11 -3.47
C LEU A 231 5.93 -18.06 -4.66
N ASN A 232 4.98 -18.99 -4.73
CA ASN A 232 4.80 -19.89 -5.88
C ASN A 232 4.10 -19.22 -7.08
N ILE A 233 3.54 -18.02 -6.91
CA ILE A 233 2.93 -17.25 -8.01
C ILE A 233 4.01 -16.47 -8.79
N ILE A 234 5.10 -16.12 -8.13
CA ILE A 234 6.29 -15.47 -8.70
C ILE A 234 7.09 -16.48 -9.53
#